data_AF-A0A933TJZ3-F1
#
_entry.id   AF-A0A933TJZ3-F1
#
_cell.length_a   1.000
_cell.length_b   1.000
_cell.length_c   1.000
_cell.angle_alpha   90.00
_cell.angle_beta   90.00
_cell.angle_gamma   90.00
#
_symmetry.space_group_name_H-M   'P 1'
#
loop_
_entity.id
_entity.type
_entity.pdbx_description
1 polymer ?
#
loop_
_entity_poly.entity_id
_entity_poly.type
_entity_poly.pdbx_seq_one_letter_code
_entity_poly.pdbx_strand_id
1 'polypeptide(L)' 'EFMRMTTAIGSLIREGKTHQIYQAIEAGAKHGMISMDQYLAFLIKQNLVNLEDACALAHDAGTVKQLAGMAATPP' A
#
# COMPACT_ATOMS: atom_id res chain seq x y z
N GLU A 1 -7.13 4.09 -0.38
CA GLU A 1 -6.57 3.33 -1.53
C GLU A 1 -6.76 4.16 -2.79
N PHE A 2 -5.75 4.31 -3.65
CA PHE A 2 -5.92 4.95 -4.97
C PHE A 2 -5.37 4.00 -6.05
N MET A 3 -6.29 3.38 -6.79
CA MET A 3 -5.98 2.41 -7.82
C MET A 3 -6.48 2.94 -9.17
N ARG A 4 -5.56 3.20 -10.09
CA ARG A 4 -5.93 3.43 -11.48
C ARG A 4 -6.20 2.09 -12.15
N MET A 5 -7.39 1.95 -12.75
CA MET A 5 -7.76 0.74 -13.47
C MET A 5 -6.89 0.60 -14.72
N THR A 6 -5.83 -0.20 -14.61
CA THR A 6 -5.01 -0.61 -15.75
C THR A 6 -5.56 -1.89 -16.35
N THR A 7 -5.22 -2.16 -17.62
CA THR A 7 -5.65 -3.35 -18.35
C THR A 7 -5.32 -4.65 -17.59
N ALA A 8 -4.19 -4.68 -16.88
CA ALA A 8 -3.79 -5.82 -16.04
C ALA A 8 -4.75 -6.05 -14.88
N ILE A 9 -5.12 -5.00 -14.13
CA ILE A 9 -6.08 -5.09 -13.02
C ILE A 9 -7.47 -5.47 -13.53
N GLY A 10 -7.89 -4.93 -14.69
CA GLY A 10 -9.16 -5.30 -15.32
C GLY A 10 -9.26 -6.80 -15.69
N SER A 11 -8.16 -7.42 -16.12
CA SER A 11 -8.12 -8.88 -16.34
C SER A 11 -8.12 -9.65 -15.02
N LEU A 12 -7.37 -9.20 -14.00
CA LEU A 12 -7.33 -9.86 -12.70
C LEU A 12 -8.69 -9.85 -11.97
N ILE A 13 -9.47 -8.77 -12.11
CA ILE A 13 -10.85 -8.69 -11.58
C ILE A 13 -11.78 -9.65 -12.34
N ARG A 14 -11.69 -9.70 -13.68
CA ARG A 14 -12.49 -10.63 -14.51
C ARG A 14 -12.19 -12.09 -14.19
N GLU A 15 -10.95 -12.42 -13.87
CA GLU A 15 -10.52 -13.78 -13.54
C GLU A 15 -10.73 -14.15 -12.06
N GLY A 16 -11.25 -13.23 -11.23
CA GLY A 16 -11.44 -13.46 -9.79
C GLY A 16 -10.14 -13.57 -8.99
N LYS A 17 -9.01 -13.15 -9.57
CA LYS A 17 -7.66 -13.20 -8.99
C LYS A 17 -7.38 -11.95 -8.16
N THR A 18 -8.30 -11.57 -7.27
CA THR A 18 -8.20 -10.37 -6.41
C THR A 18 -6.92 -10.32 -5.58
N HIS A 19 -6.39 -11.48 -5.15
CA HIS A 19 -5.11 -11.55 -4.44
C HIS A 19 -3.91 -11.11 -5.29
N GLN A 20 -3.96 -11.30 -6.61
CA GLN A 20 -2.89 -10.86 -7.51
C GLN A 20 -2.96 -9.37 -7.82
N ILE A 21 -4.10 -8.71 -7.54
CA ILE A 21 -4.23 -7.27 -7.71
C ILE A 21 -3.21 -6.55 -6.82
N TYR A 22 -2.91 -7.08 -5.63
CA TYR A 22 -1.89 -6.52 -4.74
C TYR A 22 -0.51 -6.44 -5.42
N GLN A 23 -0.07 -7.54 -6.02
CA GLN A 23 1.18 -7.61 -6.79
C GLN A 23 1.15 -6.67 -8.00
N ALA A 24 0.00 -6.54 -8.65
CA ALA A 24 -0.16 -5.60 -9.76
C ALA A 24 -0.12 -4.12 -9.33
N ILE A 25 -0.60 -3.78 -8.13
CA ILE A 25 -0.50 -2.44 -7.54
C ILE A 25 0.96 -2.12 -7.20
N GLU A 26 1.69 -3.05 -6.57
CA GLU A 26 3.11 -2.88 -6.26
C GLU A 26 3.94 -2.68 -7.54
N ALA A 27 3.72 -3.50 -8.57
CA ALA A 27 4.32 -3.31 -9.88
C ALA A 27 3.88 -2.00 -10.56
N GLY A 28 2.64 -1.58 -10.28
CA GLY A 28 2.01 -0.35 -10.72
C GLY A 28 2.47 0.91 -9.98
N ALA A 29 3.30 0.81 -8.94
CA ALA A 29 3.81 1.97 -8.20
C ALA A 29 4.51 2.99 -9.11
N LYS A 30 5.23 2.51 -10.13
CA LYS A 30 5.85 3.35 -11.18
C LYS A 30 4.84 4.13 -12.02
N HIS A 31 3.61 3.63 -12.09
CA HIS A 31 2.48 4.27 -12.74
C HIS A 31 1.65 5.06 -11.72
N GLY A 32 2.21 5.47 -10.58
CA GLY A 32 1.50 6.25 -9.56
C GLY A 32 0.32 5.51 -8.92
N MET A 33 0.32 4.18 -8.91
CA MET A 33 -0.58 3.42 -8.07
C MET A 33 -0.05 3.41 -6.64
N ILE A 34 -0.96 3.45 -5.67
CA ILE A 34 -0.59 3.51 -4.26
C ILE A 34 -1.18 2.29 -3.57
N SER A 35 -0.32 1.44 -3.00
CA SER A 35 -0.77 0.33 -2.16
C SER A 35 -1.39 0.84 -0.87
N MET A 36 -2.23 0.00 -0.25
CA MET A 36 -2.85 0.27 1.04
C MET A 36 -1.78 0.68 2.07
N ASP A 37 -0.69 -0.09 2.16
CA ASP A 37 0.42 0.16 3.09
C ASP A 37 1.11 1.51 2.87
N GLN A 38 1.34 1.91 1.60
CA GLN A 38 1.90 3.24 1.28
C GLN A 38 0.95 4.37 1.65
N TYR A 39 -0.35 4.18 1.39
CA TYR A 39 -1.35 5.19 1.73
C TYR A 39 -1.49 5.33 3.25
N LEU A 40 -1.47 4.22 3.99
CA LEU A 40 -1.44 4.22 5.45
C LEU A 40 -0.19 4.91 6.00
N ALA A 41 1.00 4.60 5.48
CA ALA A 41 2.23 5.28 5.87
C ALA A 41 2.18 6.79 5.61
N PHE A 42 1.55 7.21 4.50
CA PHE A 42 1.32 8.61 4.19
C PHE A 42 0.36 9.29 5.17
N LEU A 43 -0.74 8.63 5.55
CA LEU A 43 -1.68 9.13 6.55
C LEU A 43 -1.04 9.26 7.93
N ILE A 44 -0.19 8.30 8.34
CA ILE A 44 0.59 8.38 9.59
C ILE A 44 1.52 9.59 9.55
N LYS A 45 2.25 9.79 8.43
CA LYS A 45 3.14 10.95 8.24
C LYS A 45 2.41 12.28 8.31
N GLN A 46 1.16 12.33 7.86
CA GLN A 46 0.31 13.50 7.99
C GLN A 46 -0.35 13.64 9.37
N ASN A 47 -0.08 12.72 10.30
CA ASN A 47 -0.72 12.67 11.62
C ASN A 47 -2.27 12.56 11.54
N LEU A 48 -2.77 12.06 10.40
CA LEU A 48 -4.21 11.86 10.17
C LEU A 48 -4.71 10.55 10.77
N VAL A 49 -3.81 9.59 11.00
CA VAL A 49 -4.14 8.29 11.59
C VAL A 49 -3.06 7.88 12.57
N ASN A 50 -3.47 7.22 13.66
CA ASN A 50 -2.55 6.65 14.63
C ASN A 50 -1.86 5.42 14.05
N LEU A 51 -0.62 5.19 14.50
CA LEU A 51 0.16 4.06 14.03
C LEU A 51 -0.44 2.70 14.44
N GLU A 52 -1.10 2.65 15.60
CA GLU A 52 -1.79 1.45 16.09
C GLU A 52 -3.02 1.12 15.23
N ASP A 53 -3.89 2.10 14.98
CA ASP A 53 -5.01 1.98 14.04
C ASP A 53 -4.53 1.59 12.64
N ALA A 54 -3.44 2.22 12.19
CA ALA A 54 -2.85 1.89 10.91
C ALA A 54 -2.32 0.46 10.86
N CYS A 55 -1.62 0.00 11.90
CA CYS A 55 -1.14 -1.38 11.97
C CYS A 55 -2.27 -2.41 12.05
N ALA A 56 -3.42 -2.04 12.62
CA ALA A 56 -4.59 -2.92 12.69
C ALA A 56 -5.28 -3.08 11.31
N LEU A 57 -5.22 -2.05 10.46
CA LEU A 57 -5.77 -2.04 9.09
C LEU A 57 -4.74 -2.40 8.01
N ALA A 58 -3.45 -2.32 8.33
CA ALA A 58 -2.37 -2.62 7.41
C ALA A 58 -2.34 -4.10 7.05
N HIS A 59 -1.96 -4.39 5.81
CA HIS A 59 -1.69 -5.76 5.41
C HIS A 59 -0.42 -6.27 6.09
N ASP A 60 0.62 -5.43 6.12
CA ASP A 60 1.86 -5.70 6.85
C ASP A 60 2.28 -4.50 7.69
N ALA A 61 2.07 -4.62 9.00
CA ALA A 61 2.42 -3.58 9.98
C ALA A 61 3.93 -3.24 9.97
N GLY A 62 4.80 -4.20 9.63
CA GLY A 62 6.24 -3.98 9.52
C GLY A 62 6.58 -3.03 8.37
N THR A 63 5.98 -3.27 7.21
CA THR A 63 6.12 -2.48 5.98
C THR A 63 5.58 -1.07 6.17
N VAL A 64 4.42 -0.92 6.81
CA VAL A 64 3.85 0.40 7.12
C VAL A 64 4.76 1.19 8.07
N LYS A 65 5.28 0.57 9.13
CA LYS A 65 6.25 1.21 10.05
C LYS A 65 7.52 1.64 9.32
N GLN A 66 8.03 0.80 8.42
CA GLN A 66 9.21 1.09 7.61
C GLN A 66 8.97 2.29 6.66
N LEU A 67 7.84 2.28 5.94
CA LEU A 67 7.45 3.35 5.00
C LEU A 67 7.10 4.67 5.72
N ALA A 68 6.51 4.59 6.93
CA ALA A 68 6.19 5.74 7.77
C ALA A 68 7.44 6.47 8.30
N GLY A 69 8.62 5.85 8.19
CA GLY A 69 9.90 6.46 8.59
C GLY A 69 10.42 5.99 9.96
N MET A 70 9.93 4.86 10.48
CA MET A 70 10.46 4.23 11.70
C MET A 70 11.50 3.13 11.44
N ALA A 71 11.92 2.95 10.18
CA ALA A 71 13.23 2.39 9.92
C ALA A 71 14.25 3.53 10.09
N ALA A 72 14.85 3.57 11.28
CA ALA A 72 16.10 4.27 11.51
C ALA A 72 17.06 3.93 10.37
N THR A 73 17.55 4.96 9.68
CA THR A 73 18.80 4.92 8.93
C THR A 73 19.89 4.28 9.79
N PRO A 74 20.59 3.24 9.33
CA PRO A 74 21.97 3.05 9.71
C PRO A 74 22.87 3.76 8.66
N PRO A 75 23.91 4.48 9.10
CA PRO A 75 24.93 5.06 8.23
C PRO A 75 25.78 4.01 7.49
#